data_AF-A0A3D3RD74-F1
#
_entry.id   AF-A0A3D3RD74-F1
#
_cell.length_a   1.000
_cell.length_b   1.000
_cell.length_c   1.000
_cell.angle_alpha   90.00
_cell.angle_beta   90.00
_cell.angle_gamma   90.00
#
_symmetry.space_group_name_H-M   'P 1'
#
loop_
_entity.id
_entity.type
_entity.pdbx_description
1 polymer ?
#
loop_
_entity_poly.entity_id
_entity_poly.type
_entity_poly.pdbx_seq_one_letter_code
_entity_poly.pdbx_strand_id
1 'polypeptide(L)'
;MESAARIIKPAFFRSFLVLAFLVTVSVTSLNAQGNRRTVNQRPASPAAPADYRSKNFLIHTDLPAEEARDLLERLEKMLVIISTYWASPNRSVIECYVVKDLANWPAGSLHPAGMQSVEGGGGVTMSRTTYRGGQIIAAKSIVYATANKGTPQHEAVHAYCAQNFGRTGPVWYSEGMAEMGNNWKVVPRKGQPLAVTCERYVIDYIRQSEPKSLNEIVNSRETTGD
;
A
#
# COMPACT_ATOMS: atom_id res chain seq x y z
N MET A 1 43.25 -19.09 42.44
CA MET A 1 44.03 -17.95 42.94
C MET A 1 45.05 -17.69 41.85
N GLU A 2 44.94 -16.69 40.98
CA GLU A 2 44.84 -15.24 41.22
C GLU A 2 44.02 -14.54 40.13
N SER A 3 43.50 -13.37 40.53
CA SER A 3 42.71 -12.41 39.76
C SER A 3 43.64 -11.53 38.92
N ALA A 4 43.29 -11.23 37.67
CA ALA A 4 43.93 -10.15 36.90
C ALA A 4 42.85 -9.26 36.28
N ALA A 5 42.95 -7.98 36.64
CA ALA A 5 41.97 -6.94 36.45
C ALA A 5 41.98 -6.32 35.04
N ARG A 6 40.84 -5.69 34.73
CA ARG A 6 40.47 -4.86 33.58
C ARG A 6 41.53 -3.82 33.17
N ILE A 7 41.60 -3.56 31.86
CA ILE A 7 41.92 -2.23 31.32
C ILE A 7 40.86 -1.87 30.27
N ILE A 8 39.96 -0.95 30.62
CA ILE A 8 38.97 -0.32 29.74
C ILE A 8 39.59 0.99 29.24
N LYS A 9 39.66 1.19 27.93
CA LYS A 9 40.14 2.44 27.30
C LYS A 9 39.00 3.48 27.23
N PRO A 10 39.27 4.78 27.51
CA PRO A 10 38.23 5.81 27.53
C PRO A 10 37.86 6.32 26.14
N ALA A 11 36.56 6.51 25.92
CA ALA A 11 36.00 7.18 24.75
C ALA A 11 36.12 8.71 24.90
N PHE A 12 36.62 9.37 23.85
CA PHE A 12 36.77 10.82 23.76
C PHE A 12 35.40 11.51 23.68
N PHE A 13 35.08 12.29 24.71
CA PHE A 13 34.01 13.27 24.72
C PHE A 13 34.54 14.55 24.05
N ARG A 14 33.92 15.01 22.97
CA ARG A 14 34.19 16.35 22.40
C ARG A 14 32.95 17.21 22.53
N SER A 15 32.95 18.04 23.57
CA SER A 15 32.13 19.25 23.67
C SER A 15 32.59 20.26 22.62
N PHE A 16 31.64 20.88 21.93
CA PHE A 16 31.85 22.13 21.20
C PHE A 16 30.84 23.15 21.73
N LEU A 17 31.36 24.25 22.26
CA LEU A 17 30.62 25.42 22.74
C LEU A 17 31.09 26.64 21.93
N VAL A 18 30.15 27.55 21.67
CA VAL A 18 30.29 28.98 21.33
C VAL A 18 30.58 29.34 19.86
N LEU A 19 29.66 30.05 19.21
CA LEU A 19 29.73 31.53 19.10
C LEU A 19 28.47 32.08 18.41
N ALA A 20 27.77 32.98 19.12
CA ALA A 20 26.70 33.80 18.58
C ALA A 20 27.29 34.96 17.77
N PHE A 21 26.77 35.19 16.56
CA PHE A 21 26.97 36.44 15.83
C PHE A 21 25.60 36.96 15.35
N LEU A 22 25.21 38.09 15.95
CA LEU A 22 24.10 38.93 15.54
C LEU A 22 24.53 39.75 14.32
N VAL A 23 23.85 39.57 13.19
CA VAL A 23 23.83 40.55 12.10
C VAL A 23 22.36 40.76 11.73
N THR A 24 21.83 41.91 12.14
CA THR A 24 20.52 42.41 11.77
C THR A 24 20.59 43.02 10.37
N VAL A 25 19.92 42.40 9.40
CA VAL A 25 19.58 43.06 8.13
C VAL A 25 18.06 43.18 8.08
N SER A 26 17.57 44.40 8.23
CA SER A 26 16.16 44.76 8.09
C SER A 26 15.75 44.63 6.63
N VAL A 27 14.98 43.59 6.30
CA VAL A 27 14.27 43.51 5.03
C VAL A 27 12.83 43.91 5.28
N THR A 28 12.45 45.08 4.77
CA THR A 28 11.08 45.58 4.73
C THR A 28 10.24 44.68 3.83
N SER A 29 9.40 43.83 4.42
CA SER A 29 8.35 43.11 3.68
C SER A 29 7.23 44.08 3.32
N LEU A 30 7.03 44.30 2.01
CA LEU A 30 5.82 44.92 1.48
C LEU A 30 4.61 44.02 1.80
N ASN A 31 3.70 44.51 2.63
CA ASN A 31 2.41 43.89 2.87
C ASN A 31 1.51 44.04 1.63
N ALA A 32 1.46 43.00 0.80
CA ALA A 32 0.35 42.79 -0.11
C ALA A 32 -0.81 42.18 0.68
N GLN A 33 -1.72 43.04 1.15
CA GLN A 33 -2.89 42.67 1.94
C GLN A 33 -3.96 42.04 1.03
N GLY A 34 -3.73 40.79 0.63
CA GLY A 34 -4.73 39.93 0.03
C GLY A 34 -5.67 39.42 1.11
N ASN A 35 -6.96 39.74 1.00
CA ASN A 35 -8.02 39.40 1.94
C ASN A 35 -8.24 37.87 2.01
N ARG A 36 -7.40 37.16 2.77
CA ARG A 36 -7.51 35.71 2.98
C ARG A 36 -8.51 35.48 4.10
N ARG A 37 -9.76 35.19 3.72
CA ARG A 37 -10.76 34.60 4.62
C ARG A 37 -10.14 33.36 5.26
N THR A 38 -9.80 33.47 6.54
CA THR A 38 -9.46 32.34 7.40
C THR A 38 -10.75 31.53 7.56
N VAL A 39 -10.91 30.50 6.73
CA VAL A 39 -11.89 29.46 6.99
C VAL A 39 -11.37 28.73 8.23
N ASN A 40 -12.04 28.94 9.36
CA ASN A 40 -11.89 28.11 10.56
C ASN A 40 -12.25 26.68 10.18
N GLN A 41 -11.27 25.91 9.71
CA GLN A 41 -11.39 24.45 9.68
C GLN A 41 -11.32 23.98 11.13
N ARG A 42 -12.50 23.81 11.74
CA ARG A 42 -12.62 22.91 12.89
C ARG A 42 -11.98 21.57 12.48
N PRO A 43 -11.15 20.93 13.33
CA PRO A 43 -10.78 19.55 13.06
C PRO A 43 -12.08 18.76 12.90
N ALA A 44 -12.26 18.16 11.73
CA ALA A 44 -13.39 17.27 11.50
C ALA A 44 -13.33 16.18 12.57
N SER A 45 -14.47 15.90 13.22
CA SER A 45 -14.57 14.72 14.08
C SER A 45 -14.03 13.50 13.32
N PRO A 46 -13.32 12.57 14.01
CA PRO A 46 -12.82 11.36 13.36
C PRO A 46 -13.95 10.71 12.55
N ALA A 47 -13.68 10.51 11.25
CA ALA A 47 -14.67 9.97 10.34
C ALA A 47 -14.89 8.52 10.72
N ALA A 48 -16.08 8.19 11.24
CA ALA A 48 -16.47 6.80 11.41
C ALA A 48 -16.37 6.07 10.05
N PRO A 49 -15.93 4.80 10.01
CA PRO A 49 -15.86 4.04 8.78
C PRO A 49 -17.20 4.03 8.05
N ALA A 50 -17.15 4.20 6.74
CA ALA A 50 -18.31 4.23 5.86
C ALA A 50 -18.09 3.35 4.62
N ASP A 51 -19.20 2.95 4.01
CA ASP A 51 -19.21 2.05 2.86
C ASP A 51 -19.30 2.84 1.56
N TYR A 52 -18.42 2.50 0.61
CA TYR A 52 -18.47 3.00 -0.75
C TYR A 52 -18.41 1.82 -1.72
N ARG A 53 -19.21 1.89 -2.78
CA ARG A 53 -19.38 0.78 -3.71
C ARG A 53 -19.21 1.24 -5.16
N SER A 54 -18.54 0.41 -5.94
CA SER A 54 -18.51 0.45 -7.39
C SER A 54 -19.02 -0.87 -7.98
N LYS A 55 -18.83 -1.10 -9.28
CA LYS A 55 -19.26 -2.34 -9.94
C LYS A 55 -18.55 -3.56 -9.35
N ASN A 56 -17.24 -3.46 -9.13
CA ASN A 56 -16.39 -4.58 -8.75
C ASN A 56 -15.85 -4.50 -7.33
N PHE A 57 -16.04 -3.38 -6.63
CA PHE A 57 -15.50 -3.18 -5.28
C PHE A 57 -16.57 -2.73 -4.28
N LEU A 58 -16.42 -3.21 -3.05
CA LEU A 58 -17.02 -2.65 -1.85
C LEU A 58 -15.87 -2.26 -0.93
N ILE A 59 -15.73 -0.98 -0.61
CA ILE A 59 -14.74 -0.51 0.36
C ILE A 59 -15.43 -0.06 1.64
N HIS A 60 -14.92 -0.52 2.77
CA HIS A 60 -15.20 -0.04 4.11
C HIS A 60 -14.01 0.84 4.51
N THR A 61 -14.22 2.13 4.75
CA THR A 61 -13.10 3.05 5.00
C THR A 61 -13.46 4.25 5.85
N ASP A 62 -12.51 4.71 6.65
CA ASP A 62 -12.52 5.98 7.39
C ASP A 62 -11.87 7.13 6.58
N LEU A 63 -11.60 6.92 5.29
CA LEU A 63 -11.21 7.99 4.38
C LEU A 63 -12.34 9.02 4.21
N PRO A 64 -12.01 10.31 4.03
CA PRO A 64 -12.97 11.31 3.57
C PRO A 64 -13.64 10.87 2.26
N ALA A 65 -14.90 11.25 2.06
CA ALA A 65 -15.71 10.75 0.94
C ALA A 65 -15.08 10.96 -0.44
N GLU A 66 -14.41 12.09 -0.66
CA GLU A 66 -13.71 12.36 -1.92
C GLU A 66 -12.49 11.43 -2.11
N GLU A 67 -11.71 11.17 -1.05
CA GLU A 67 -10.57 10.23 -1.09
C GLU A 67 -11.05 8.78 -1.32
N ALA A 68 -12.18 8.40 -0.71
CA ALA A 68 -12.78 7.09 -0.89
C ALA A 68 -13.28 6.86 -2.34
N ARG A 69 -13.89 7.88 -2.96
CA ARG A 69 -14.30 7.81 -4.38
C ARG A 69 -13.11 7.75 -5.32
N ASP A 70 -12.09 8.56 -5.09
CA ASP A 70 -10.83 8.48 -5.86
C ASP A 70 -10.20 7.07 -5.76
N LEU A 71 -10.19 6.48 -4.56
CA LEU A 71 -9.72 5.11 -4.37
C LEU A 71 -10.52 4.08 -5.18
N LEU A 72 -11.85 4.17 -5.18
CA LEU A 72 -12.70 3.31 -6.00
C LEU A 72 -12.38 3.44 -7.48
N GLU A 73 -12.20 4.66 -7.98
CA GLU A 73 -11.84 4.90 -9.39
C GLU A 73 -10.49 4.26 -9.74
N ARG A 74 -9.49 4.38 -8.87
CA ARG A 74 -8.17 3.75 -9.06
C ARG A 74 -8.26 2.22 -9.03
N LEU A 75 -9.03 1.64 -8.11
CA LEU A 75 -9.26 0.19 -8.02
C LEU A 75 -9.94 -0.35 -9.28
N GLU A 76 -11.01 0.31 -9.76
CA GLU A 76 -11.70 -0.06 -10.99
C GLU A 76 -10.79 0.05 -12.21
N LYS A 77 -9.99 1.12 -12.29
CA LYS A 77 -9.03 1.32 -13.38
C LYS A 77 -7.98 0.21 -13.42
N MET A 78 -7.39 -0.11 -12.27
CA MET A 78 -6.46 -1.23 -12.13
C MET A 78 -7.14 -2.53 -12.57
N LEU A 79 -8.36 -2.78 -12.11
CA LEU A 79 -9.08 -4.02 -12.41
C LEU A 79 -9.35 -4.18 -13.91
N VAL A 80 -9.74 -3.11 -14.61
CA VAL A 80 -9.91 -3.13 -16.08
C VAL A 80 -8.61 -3.53 -16.77
N ILE A 81 -7.48 -3.01 -16.29
CA ILE A 81 -6.18 -3.27 -16.89
C ILE A 81 -5.75 -4.72 -16.68
N ILE A 82 -5.82 -5.21 -15.44
CA ILE A 82 -5.37 -6.55 -15.13
C ILE A 82 -6.31 -7.63 -15.71
N SER A 83 -7.62 -7.39 -15.74
CA SER A 83 -8.57 -8.30 -16.41
C SER A 83 -8.36 -8.35 -17.92
N THR A 84 -7.91 -7.24 -18.53
CA THR A 84 -7.50 -7.22 -19.94
C THR A 84 -6.22 -8.03 -20.15
N TYR A 85 -5.21 -7.86 -19.30
CA TYR A 85 -3.94 -8.59 -19.38
C TYR A 85 -4.14 -10.11 -19.28
N TRP A 86 -4.95 -10.57 -18.31
CA TRP A 86 -5.24 -11.99 -18.12
C TRP A 86 -6.42 -12.50 -18.97
N ALA A 87 -7.02 -11.65 -19.81
CA ALA A 87 -8.19 -11.97 -20.63
C ALA A 87 -9.34 -12.64 -19.84
N SER A 88 -9.57 -12.20 -18.60
CA SER A 88 -10.53 -12.81 -17.67
C SER A 88 -11.25 -11.72 -16.89
N PRO A 89 -12.59 -11.59 -16.97
CA PRO A 89 -13.31 -10.59 -16.19
C PRO A 89 -13.33 -10.98 -14.72
N ASN A 90 -13.37 -9.97 -13.83
CA ASN A 90 -13.55 -10.22 -12.41
C ASN A 90 -14.87 -10.98 -12.14
N ARG A 91 -14.81 -12.03 -11.31
CA ARG A 91 -15.95 -12.93 -11.10
C ARG A 91 -16.93 -12.48 -10.01
N SER A 92 -16.44 -11.72 -9.03
CA SER A 92 -17.24 -11.29 -7.88
C SER A 92 -16.71 -9.98 -7.30
N VAL A 93 -17.58 -9.25 -6.61
CA VAL A 93 -17.17 -8.03 -5.91
C VAL A 93 -16.05 -8.35 -4.92
N ILE A 94 -14.96 -7.58 -4.99
CA ILE A 94 -13.86 -7.63 -4.04
C ILE A 94 -14.23 -6.70 -2.87
N GLU A 95 -14.26 -7.26 -1.67
CA GLU A 95 -14.52 -6.54 -0.42
C GLU A 95 -13.20 -6.06 0.17
N CYS A 96 -13.09 -4.78 0.51
CA CYS A 96 -11.87 -4.19 1.06
C CYS A 96 -12.18 -3.41 2.35
N TYR A 97 -11.38 -3.62 3.38
CA TYR A 97 -11.29 -2.80 4.57
C TYR A 97 -10.04 -1.93 4.44
N VAL A 98 -10.24 -0.65 4.13
CA VAL A 98 -9.15 0.29 3.86
C VAL A 98 -9.06 1.29 4.99
N VAL A 99 -7.99 1.19 5.78
CA VAL A 99 -7.84 1.87 7.05
C VAL A 99 -6.88 3.05 6.92
N LYS A 100 -7.35 4.26 7.21
CA LYS A 100 -6.52 5.46 7.34
C LYS A 100 -5.99 5.59 8.76
N ASP A 101 -6.84 5.43 9.76
CA ASP A 101 -6.52 5.48 11.18
C ASP A 101 -7.32 4.41 11.94
N LEU A 102 -6.61 3.43 12.52
CA LEU A 102 -7.22 2.34 13.29
C LEU A 102 -8.07 2.84 14.47
N ALA A 103 -7.77 4.03 15.02
CA ALA A 103 -8.54 4.58 16.12
C ALA A 103 -10.00 4.93 15.74
N ASN A 104 -10.29 5.07 14.45
CA ASN A 104 -11.65 5.32 13.96
C ASN A 104 -12.51 4.05 13.91
N TRP A 105 -11.88 2.87 13.97
CA TRP A 105 -12.55 1.60 13.78
C TRP A 105 -13.02 1.00 15.10
N PRO A 106 -14.29 0.55 15.21
CA PRO A 106 -14.76 -0.12 16.42
C PRO A 106 -13.95 -1.38 16.74
N ALA A 107 -13.71 -1.64 18.03
CA ALA A 107 -13.03 -2.86 18.45
C ALA A 107 -13.74 -4.13 17.93
N GLY A 108 -12.97 -5.05 17.35
CA GLY A 108 -13.51 -6.28 16.76
C GLY A 108 -14.17 -6.14 15.38
N SER A 109 -14.19 -4.94 14.79
CA SER A 109 -14.74 -4.72 13.44
C SER A 109 -13.83 -5.23 12.31
N LEU A 110 -12.53 -5.44 12.59
CA LEU A 110 -11.55 -5.94 11.65
C LEU A 110 -11.10 -7.35 12.04
N HIS A 111 -10.82 -8.19 11.03
CA HIS A 111 -10.24 -9.50 11.26
C HIS A 111 -8.84 -9.37 11.91
N PRO A 112 -8.46 -10.22 12.90
CA PRO A 112 -7.19 -10.08 13.62
C PRO A 112 -5.94 -10.02 12.73
N ALA A 113 -5.84 -10.89 11.73
CA ALA A 113 -4.71 -10.85 10.78
C ALA A 113 -4.73 -9.60 9.89
N GLY A 114 -5.91 -9.05 9.58
CA GLY A 114 -6.04 -7.79 8.83
C GLY A 114 -5.59 -6.61 9.68
N MET A 115 -5.99 -6.57 10.94
CA MET A 115 -5.54 -5.58 11.93
C MET A 115 -4.02 -5.63 12.09
N GLN A 116 -3.43 -6.82 12.26
CA GLN A 116 -1.99 -6.98 12.41
C GLN A 116 -1.21 -6.43 11.20
N SER A 117 -1.65 -6.73 9.97
CA SER A 117 -0.97 -6.22 8.76
C SER A 117 -1.12 -4.70 8.63
N VAL A 118 -2.32 -4.16 8.89
CA VAL A 118 -2.59 -2.71 8.89
C VAL A 118 -1.76 -1.98 9.95
N GLU A 119 -1.63 -2.52 11.16
CA GLU A 119 -0.77 -1.99 12.23
C GLU A 119 0.70 -1.94 11.81
N GLY A 120 1.16 -2.94 11.05
CA GLY A 120 2.48 -2.97 10.44
C GLY A 120 2.67 -1.99 9.27
N GLY A 121 1.62 -1.29 8.86
CA GLY A 121 1.64 -0.36 7.72
C GLY A 121 1.39 -1.01 6.36
N GLY A 122 1.00 -2.29 6.33
CA GLY A 122 0.84 -3.11 5.13
C GLY A 122 -0.60 -3.41 4.75
N GLY A 123 -0.77 -4.52 4.02
CA GLY A 123 -2.07 -5.09 3.68
C GLY A 123 -1.98 -6.61 3.66
N VAL A 124 -3.15 -7.26 3.62
CA VAL A 124 -3.28 -8.71 3.50
C VAL A 124 -4.55 -9.04 2.75
N THR A 125 -4.46 -10.05 1.89
CA THR A 125 -5.60 -10.61 1.16
C THR A 125 -5.97 -11.98 1.69
N MET A 126 -7.18 -12.09 2.23
CA MET A 126 -7.72 -13.37 2.71
C MET A 126 -8.68 -13.95 1.69
N SER A 127 -8.36 -15.12 1.17
CA SER A 127 -9.16 -15.77 0.12
C SER A 127 -9.62 -17.15 0.53
N ARG A 128 -10.86 -17.48 0.16
CA ARG A 128 -11.44 -18.82 0.30
C ARG A 128 -12.01 -19.28 -1.03
N THR A 129 -11.49 -20.40 -1.53
CA THR A 129 -11.92 -21.00 -2.79
C THR A 129 -12.53 -22.38 -2.54
N THR A 130 -13.69 -22.65 -3.15
CA THR A 130 -14.35 -23.95 -3.14
C THR A 130 -14.26 -24.59 -4.52
N TYR A 131 -13.82 -25.85 -4.54
CA TYR A 131 -13.65 -26.63 -5.76
C TYR A 131 -14.65 -27.79 -5.85
N ARG A 132 -15.05 -28.14 -7.07
CA ARG A 132 -15.78 -29.37 -7.40
C ARG A 132 -15.21 -29.94 -8.69
N GLY A 133 -14.71 -31.18 -8.64
CA GLY A 133 -14.12 -31.83 -9.82
C GLY A 133 -12.95 -31.05 -10.44
N GLY A 134 -12.12 -30.39 -9.62
CA GLY A 134 -11.02 -29.55 -10.08
C GLY A 134 -11.42 -28.17 -10.62
N GLN A 135 -12.72 -27.87 -10.70
CA GLN A 135 -13.23 -26.57 -11.14
C GLN A 135 -13.58 -25.69 -9.93
N ILE A 136 -13.34 -24.38 -10.07
CA ILE A 136 -13.73 -23.38 -9.07
C ILE A 136 -15.25 -23.18 -9.19
N ILE A 137 -15.99 -23.44 -8.11
CA ILE A 137 -17.44 -23.21 -8.05
C ILE A 137 -17.81 -21.97 -7.22
N ALA A 138 -16.93 -21.54 -6.32
CA ALA A 138 -17.05 -20.29 -5.58
C ALA A 138 -15.67 -19.83 -5.11
N ALA A 139 -15.45 -18.53 -5.12
CA ALA A 139 -14.27 -17.92 -4.50
C ALA A 139 -14.69 -16.58 -3.91
N LYS A 140 -14.23 -16.29 -2.69
CA LYS A 140 -14.41 -14.99 -2.03
C LYS A 140 -13.07 -14.52 -1.51
N SER A 141 -12.76 -13.25 -1.74
CA SER A 141 -11.58 -12.58 -1.20
C SER A 141 -12.00 -11.34 -0.41
N ILE A 142 -11.32 -11.10 0.71
CA ILE A 142 -11.45 -9.90 1.53
C ILE A 142 -10.05 -9.30 1.69
N VAL A 143 -9.92 -8.03 1.32
CA VAL A 143 -8.69 -7.25 1.47
C VAL A 143 -8.74 -6.47 2.76
N TYR A 144 -7.65 -6.44 3.51
CA TYR A 144 -7.40 -5.49 4.59
C TYR A 144 -6.13 -4.73 4.23
N ALA A 145 -6.17 -3.40 4.21
CA ALA A 145 -5.02 -2.61 3.77
C ALA A 145 -4.99 -1.25 4.45
N THR A 146 -3.79 -0.70 4.65
CA THR A 146 -3.70 0.74 4.93
C THR A 146 -4.15 1.54 3.70
N ALA A 147 -4.66 2.75 3.91
CA ALA A 147 -5.05 3.66 2.82
C ALA A 147 -3.86 4.20 2.00
N ASN A 148 -2.62 3.86 2.36
CA ASN A 148 -1.42 4.49 1.84
C ASN A 148 -0.80 3.71 0.66
N LYS A 149 0.05 4.42 -0.11
CA LYS A 149 1.06 3.84 -1.03
C LYS A 149 0.55 2.83 -2.07
N GLY A 150 -0.74 2.82 -2.38
CA GLY A 150 -1.31 1.86 -3.32
C GLY A 150 -1.43 0.44 -2.78
N THR A 151 -1.26 0.24 -1.47
CA THR A 151 -1.48 -1.05 -0.79
C THR A 151 -2.87 -1.63 -1.11
N PRO A 152 -3.97 -0.86 -1.13
CA PRO A 152 -5.27 -1.43 -1.51
C PRO A 152 -5.30 -1.99 -2.94
N GLN A 153 -4.57 -1.36 -3.88
CA GLN A 153 -4.45 -1.86 -5.25
C GLN A 153 -3.59 -3.13 -5.31
N HIS A 154 -2.46 -3.16 -4.60
CA HIS A 154 -1.61 -4.35 -4.48
C HIS A 154 -2.44 -5.56 -4.02
N GLU A 155 -3.12 -5.42 -2.88
CA GLU A 155 -3.96 -6.49 -2.33
C GLU A 155 -5.14 -6.85 -3.23
N ALA A 156 -5.74 -5.87 -3.92
CA ALA A 156 -6.82 -6.15 -4.85
C ALA A 156 -6.37 -7.00 -6.06
N VAL A 157 -5.09 -6.97 -6.45
CA VAL A 157 -4.55 -7.89 -7.47
C VAL A 157 -4.55 -9.33 -6.93
N HIS A 158 -4.09 -9.55 -5.70
CA HIS A 158 -4.15 -10.87 -5.05
C HIS A 158 -5.58 -11.39 -4.96
N ALA A 159 -6.51 -10.53 -4.56
CA ALA A 159 -7.92 -10.86 -4.45
C ALA A 159 -8.50 -11.25 -5.82
N TYR A 160 -8.24 -10.46 -6.85
CA TYR A 160 -8.64 -10.79 -8.21
C TYR A 160 -8.09 -12.15 -8.66
N CYS A 161 -6.80 -12.41 -8.46
CA CYS A 161 -6.17 -13.67 -8.85
C CYS A 161 -6.81 -14.86 -8.14
N ALA A 162 -7.02 -14.77 -6.83
CA ALA A 162 -7.66 -15.82 -6.06
C ALA A 162 -9.10 -16.08 -6.51
N GLN A 163 -9.89 -15.03 -6.79
CA GLN A 163 -11.27 -15.21 -7.27
C GLN A 163 -11.35 -15.84 -8.66
N ASN A 164 -10.41 -15.49 -9.55
CA ASN A 164 -10.46 -15.92 -10.94
C ASN A 164 -9.77 -17.27 -11.17
N PHE A 165 -8.68 -17.54 -10.45
CA PHE A 165 -7.80 -18.69 -10.66
C PHE A 165 -7.72 -19.63 -9.45
N GLY A 166 -8.41 -19.27 -8.36
CA GLY A 166 -8.54 -20.07 -7.15
C GLY A 166 -7.36 -19.96 -6.19
N ARG A 167 -6.26 -19.33 -6.63
CA ARG A 167 -5.03 -19.02 -5.89
C ARG A 167 -4.38 -17.77 -6.48
N THR A 168 -3.48 -17.14 -5.73
CA THR A 168 -2.73 -15.95 -6.17
C THR A 168 -1.65 -16.28 -7.20
N GLY A 169 -0.98 -17.42 -7.07
CA GLY A 169 0.06 -17.90 -7.99
C GLY A 169 1.37 -18.23 -7.26
N PRO A 170 2.47 -18.48 -7.99
CA PRO A 170 3.81 -18.52 -7.42
C PRO A 170 4.21 -17.14 -6.90
N VAL A 171 4.88 -17.09 -5.74
CA VAL A 171 5.23 -15.86 -5.01
C VAL A 171 5.85 -14.78 -5.90
N TRP A 172 6.93 -15.10 -6.62
CA TRP A 172 7.61 -14.10 -7.47
C TRP A 172 6.68 -13.41 -8.48
N TYR A 173 5.72 -14.18 -9.01
CA TYR A 173 4.80 -13.71 -10.04
C TYR A 173 3.63 -12.95 -9.41
N SER A 174 3.04 -13.48 -8.34
CA SER A 174 1.92 -12.81 -7.66
C SER A 174 2.36 -11.45 -7.13
N GLU A 175 3.48 -11.40 -6.41
CA GLU A 175 4.01 -10.15 -5.85
C GLU A 175 4.43 -9.18 -6.95
N GLY A 176 5.16 -9.66 -7.97
CA GLY A 176 5.58 -8.81 -9.09
C GLY A 176 4.38 -8.17 -9.81
N MET A 177 3.30 -8.92 -10.02
CA MET A 177 2.09 -8.40 -10.65
C MET A 177 1.28 -7.48 -9.72
N ALA A 178 1.28 -7.74 -8.41
CA ALA A 178 0.63 -6.90 -7.41
C ALA A 178 1.36 -5.55 -7.24
N GLU A 179 2.69 -5.54 -7.26
CA GLU A 179 3.52 -4.32 -7.28
C GLU A 179 3.28 -3.47 -8.54
N MET A 180 3.09 -4.12 -9.69
CA MET A 180 2.65 -3.43 -10.90
C MET A 180 1.24 -2.85 -10.74
N GLY A 181 0.39 -3.45 -9.89
CA GLY A 181 -0.95 -2.99 -9.47
C GLY A 181 -1.05 -1.52 -9.10
N ASN A 182 -0.04 -1.00 -8.39
CA ASN A 182 0.02 0.42 -8.01
C ASN A 182 0.37 1.36 -9.19
N ASN A 183 0.98 0.81 -10.24
CA ASN A 183 1.62 1.59 -11.30
C ASN A 183 0.81 1.70 -12.61
N TRP A 184 -0.43 1.20 -12.61
CA TRP A 184 -1.33 1.23 -13.75
C TRP A 184 -2.00 2.59 -13.91
N LYS A 185 -1.43 3.49 -14.72
CA LYS A 185 -1.91 4.87 -14.82
C LYS A 185 -2.98 5.10 -15.87
N VAL A 186 -3.02 4.35 -16.96
CA VAL A 186 -3.94 4.59 -18.10
C VAL A 186 -4.44 3.28 -18.66
N VAL A 187 -5.76 3.14 -18.79
CA VAL A 187 -6.36 2.03 -19.54
C VAL A 187 -5.99 2.24 -21.01
N PRO A 188 -5.27 1.30 -21.65
CA PRO A 188 -4.87 1.49 -23.04
C PRO A 188 -6.11 1.55 -23.95
N ARG A 189 -6.05 2.37 -24.99
CA ARG A 189 -7.04 2.30 -26.06
C ARG A 189 -6.88 0.96 -26.80
N LYS A 190 -7.96 0.48 -27.42
CA LYS A 190 -7.91 -0.73 -28.24
C LYS A 190 -6.75 -0.64 -29.26
N GLY A 191 -5.85 -1.61 -29.22
CA GLY A 191 -4.67 -1.68 -30.09
C GLY A 191 -3.41 -0.97 -29.57
N GLN A 192 -3.46 -0.32 -28.40
CA GLN A 192 -2.26 0.23 -27.74
C GLN A 192 -1.68 -0.78 -26.73
N PRO A 193 -0.34 -0.82 -26.58
CA PRO A 193 0.30 -1.69 -25.60
C PRO A 193 -0.06 -1.24 -24.17
N LEU A 194 -0.16 -2.22 -23.29
CA LEU A 194 -0.18 -1.99 -21.85
C LEU A 194 1.16 -1.40 -21.40
N ALA A 195 1.12 -0.37 -20.56
CA ALA A 195 2.30 0.25 -20.00
C ALA A 195 2.11 0.53 -18.51
N VAL A 196 3.16 0.29 -17.72
CA VAL A 196 3.28 0.68 -16.31
C VAL A 196 4.45 1.64 -16.13
N THR A 197 4.37 2.47 -15.09
CA THR A 197 5.56 3.17 -14.60
C THR A 197 6.31 2.27 -13.63
N CYS A 198 7.64 2.36 -13.59
CA CYS A 198 8.41 1.75 -12.50
C CYS A 198 8.80 2.85 -11.53
N GLU A 199 8.43 2.70 -10.26
CA GLU A 199 8.77 3.69 -9.23
C GLU A 199 10.28 3.81 -9.05
N ARG A 200 10.74 5.03 -8.74
CA ARG A 200 12.17 5.34 -8.73
C ARG A 200 12.95 4.50 -7.73
N TYR A 201 12.37 4.24 -6.56
CA TYR A 201 12.99 3.43 -5.53
C TYR A 201 13.20 1.98 -5.97
N VAL A 202 12.32 1.43 -6.82
CA VAL A 202 12.49 0.08 -7.40
C VAL A 202 13.66 0.06 -8.37
N ILE A 203 13.78 1.09 -9.22
CA ILE A 203 14.93 1.24 -10.12
C ILE A 203 16.24 1.35 -9.33
N ASP A 204 16.23 2.15 -8.26
CA ASP A 204 17.42 2.34 -7.43
C ASP A 204 17.80 1.05 -6.69
N TYR A 205 16.82 0.30 -6.16
CA TYR A 205 17.03 -1.03 -5.58
C TYR A 205 17.64 -2.02 -6.58
N ILE A 206 17.08 -2.15 -7.78
CA ILE A 206 17.58 -3.06 -8.82
C ILE A 206 19.02 -2.70 -9.23
N ARG A 207 19.35 -1.40 -9.28
CA ARG A 207 20.70 -0.95 -9.65
C ARG A 207 21.76 -1.21 -8.58
N GLN A 208 21.35 -1.29 -7.31
CA GLN A 208 22.27 -1.42 -6.17
C GLN A 208 22.38 -2.86 -5.67
N SER A 209 21.41 -3.72 -6.01
CA SER A 209 21.35 -5.11 -5.57
C SER A 209 22.10 -6.05 -6.52
N GLU A 210 22.67 -7.12 -5.98
CA GLU A 210 23.20 -8.20 -6.81
C GLU A 210 22.03 -8.88 -7.55
N PRO A 211 22.06 -8.94 -8.90
CA PRO A 211 20.97 -9.56 -9.65
C PRO A 211 20.86 -11.05 -9.34
N LYS A 212 19.69 -11.48 -8.85
CA LYS A 212 19.36 -12.89 -8.71
C LYS A 212 19.28 -13.56 -10.08
N SER A 213 19.72 -14.80 -10.16
CA SER A 213 19.48 -15.64 -11.33
C SER A 213 17.99 -15.92 -11.50
N LEU A 214 17.57 -16.26 -12.72
CA LEU A 214 16.18 -16.66 -12.98
C LEU A 214 15.75 -17.84 -12.11
N ASN A 215 16.65 -18.79 -11.86
CA ASN A 215 16.36 -19.94 -11.01
C ASN A 215 16.10 -19.53 -9.56
N GLU A 216 16.91 -18.60 -9.03
CA GLU A 216 16.70 -18.05 -7.69
C GLU A 216 15.40 -17.26 -7.58
N ILE A 217 14.94 -16.58 -8.64
CA ILE A 217 13.67 -15.86 -8.66
C ILE A 217 12.49 -16.85 -8.69
N VAL A 218 12.52 -17.84 -9.59
CA VAL A 218 11.37 -18.71 -9.84
C VAL A 218 11.21 -19.79 -8.75
N ASN A 219 12.32 -20.25 -8.18
CA ASN A 219 12.36 -21.33 -7.19
C ASN A 219 12.80 -20.86 -5.80
N SER A 220 12.62 -19.57 -5.47
CA SER A 220 12.91 -19.06 -4.14
C SER A 220 12.01 -19.74 -3.09
N ARG A 221 12.51 -19.88 -1.86
CA ARG A 221 11.70 -20.24 -0.68
C ARG A 221 11.22 -19.00 0.06
N GLU A 222 11.10 -17.88 -0.65
CA GLU A 222 10.67 -16.62 -0.05
C GLU A 222 9.20 -16.72 0.35
N THR A 223 8.92 -16.21 1.54
CA THR A 223 7.57 -15.97 2.03
C THR A 223 7.30 -14.49 1.92
N THR A 224 6.09 -14.14 1.52
CA THR A 224 5.64 -12.76 1.45
C THR A 224 5.33 -12.26 2.86
N GLY A 225 5.40 -10.94 3.06
CA GLY A 225 5.19 -10.28 4.36
C GLY A 225 3.83 -9.61 4.51
N ASP A 226 2.98 -9.77 3.50
CA ASP A 226 1.55 -9.45 3.50
C ASP A 226 0.74 -10.53 4.24
#